data_AF-K9Z9X2-F1
#
_entry.id   AF-K9Z9X2-F1
#
_cell.length_a   1.000
_cell.length_b   1.000
_cell.length_c   1.000
_cell.angle_alpha   90.00
_cell.angle_beta   90.00
_cell.angle_gamma   90.00
#
_symmetry.space_group_name_H-M   'P 1'
#
loop_
_entity.id
_entity.type
_entity.pdbx_description
1 polymer ?
#
loop_
_entity_poly.entity_id
_entity_poly.type
_entity_poly.pdbx_seq_one_letter_code
_entity_poly.pdbx_strand_id
1 'polypeptide(L)'
;MLLQQLVQEEMFINDQIIEKMNKPELLDAIELLVDIAQYSLRKGEQGTIVEDYENEFYEVEFTNRKGEATALCTINQDKFTVVWSAKTQQWLTFVV
;
A
#
# COMPACT_ATOMS: atom_id res chain seq x y z
N MET A 1 23.29 -7.48 -29.98
CA MET A 1 22.87 -8.53 -29.04
C MET A 1 23.31 -8.24 -27.61
N LEU A 2 24.61 -8.12 -27.28
CA LEU A 2 25.07 -7.78 -25.91
C LEU A 2 24.53 -6.45 -25.35
N LEU A 3 24.50 -5.38 -26.17
CA LEU A 3 23.94 -4.08 -25.75
C LEU A 3 22.43 -4.13 -25.46
N GLN A 4 21.67 -4.97 -26.17
CA GLN A 4 20.23 -5.08 -25.92
C GLN A 4 19.94 -5.87 -24.64
N GLN A 5 20.75 -6.89 -24.35
CA GLN A 5 20.65 -7.66 -23.12
C GLN A 5 20.96 -6.79 -21.88
N LEU A 6 22.02 -5.97 -21.93
CA LEU A 6 22.36 -5.07 -20.81
C LEU A 6 21.26 -4.05 -20.51
N VAL A 7 20.62 -3.48 -21.54
CA VAL A 7 19.49 -2.55 -21.36
C VAL A 7 18.27 -3.26 -20.75
N GLN A 8 18.01 -4.51 -21.13
CA GLN A 8 16.91 -5.30 -20.54
C GLN A 8 17.18 -5.65 -19.08
N GLU A 9 18.42 -6.00 -18.74
CA GLU A 9 18.84 -6.29 -17.37
C GLU A 9 18.76 -5.04 -16.48
N GLU A 10 19.23 -3.88 -16.96
CA GLU A 10 19.08 -2.61 -16.22
C GLU A 10 17.62 -2.21 -16.00
N MET A 11 16.78 -2.34 -17.03
CA MET A 11 15.35 -2.04 -16.91
C MET A 11 14.66 -2.95 -15.89
N PHE A 12 14.95 -4.26 -15.95
CA PHE A 12 14.42 -5.23 -14.99
C PHE A 12 14.86 -4.93 -13.55
N ILE A 13 16.12 -4.55 -13.34
CA ILE A 13 16.63 -4.18 -12.01
C ILE A 13 15.91 -2.93 -11.48
N ASN A 14 15.68 -1.92 -12.33
CA ASN A 14 15.00 -0.70 -11.92
C ASN A 14 13.55 -0.95 -11.54
N ASP A 15 12.82 -1.77 -12.29
CA ASP A 15 11.43 -2.14 -11.97
C ASP A 15 11.37 -2.85 -10.60
N GLN A 16 12.28 -3.80 -10.35
CA GLN A 16 12.39 -4.47 -9.05
C GLN A 16 12.72 -3.51 -7.89
N ILE A 17 13.57 -2.51 -8.13
CA ILE A 17 13.90 -1.50 -7.12
C ILE A 17 12.69 -0.59 -6.86
N ILE A 18 11.96 -0.18 -7.89
CA ILE A 18 10.75 0.66 -7.79
C ILE A 18 9.64 -0.10 -7.06
N GLU A 19 9.37 -1.36 -7.42
CA GLU A 19 8.43 -2.22 -6.70
C GLU A 19 8.82 -2.35 -5.23
N LYS A 20 10.11 -2.57 -4.94
CA LYS A 20 10.60 -2.68 -3.57
C LYS A 20 10.54 -1.37 -2.79
N MET A 21 10.68 -0.22 -3.44
CA MET A 21 10.52 1.10 -2.81
C MET A 21 9.05 1.49 -2.60
N ASN A 22 8.14 0.92 -3.40
CA ASN A 22 6.70 1.18 -3.34
C ASN A 22 5.90 0.11 -2.61
N LYS A 23 6.55 -0.96 -2.11
CA LYS A 23 5.88 -1.98 -1.31
C LYS A 23 5.33 -1.31 -0.04
N PRO A 24 4.03 -1.41 0.25
CA PRO A 24 3.48 -0.98 1.53
C PRO A 24 4.18 -1.68 2.69
N GLU A 25 4.52 -0.92 3.72
CA GLU A 25 5.22 -1.39 4.92
C GLU A 25 4.32 -1.26 6.17
N LEU A 26 4.71 -1.94 7.24
CA LEU A 26 4.04 -1.82 8.53
C LEU A 26 3.97 -0.35 8.98
N LEU A 27 2.81 0.04 9.53
CA LEU A 27 2.47 1.39 9.98
C LEU A 27 2.25 2.44 8.88
N ASP A 28 2.37 2.09 7.60
CA ASP A 28 1.95 2.99 6.53
C ASP A 28 0.45 3.27 6.64
N ALA A 29 0.06 4.52 6.36
CA ALA A 29 -1.34 4.88 6.25
C ALA A 29 -1.78 4.70 4.80
N ILE A 30 -2.88 3.98 4.61
CA ILE A 30 -3.46 3.69 3.30
C ILE A 30 -4.78 4.42 3.14
N GLU A 31 -5.22 4.55 1.90
CA GLU A 31 -6.56 4.97 1.52
C GLU A 31 -7.19 3.91 0.62
N LEU A 32 -8.44 3.54 0.90
CA LEU A 32 -9.18 2.58 0.09
C LEU A 32 -9.52 3.13 -1.29
N LEU A 33 -9.24 2.34 -2.33
CA LEU A 33 -9.60 2.63 -3.72
C LEU A 33 -11.00 2.12 -4.09
N VAL A 34 -11.58 1.24 -3.27
CA VAL A 34 -12.89 0.61 -3.47
C VAL A 34 -13.70 0.56 -2.17
N ASP A 35 -15.02 0.40 -2.28
CA ASP A 35 -15.86 0.07 -1.13
C ASP A 35 -15.62 -1.39 -0.67
N ILE A 36 -15.65 -1.64 0.64
CA ILE A 36 -15.59 -2.99 1.22
C ILE A 36 -16.83 -3.21 2.09
N ALA A 37 -17.91 -3.67 1.44
CA ALA A 37 -19.23 -3.76 2.04
C ALA A 37 -19.30 -4.62 3.32
N GLN A 38 -18.52 -5.70 3.40
CA GLN A 38 -18.49 -6.60 4.56
C GLN A 38 -18.15 -5.87 5.87
N TYR A 39 -17.33 -4.82 5.80
CA TYR A 39 -16.88 -4.04 6.95
C TYR A 39 -17.52 -2.65 7.00
N SER A 40 -18.50 -2.37 6.12
CA SER A 40 -19.10 -1.04 5.95
C SER A 40 -18.09 0.08 5.65
N LEU A 41 -16.94 -0.26 5.08
CA LEU A 41 -15.90 0.69 4.70
C LEU A 41 -16.16 1.25 3.30
N ARG A 42 -15.94 2.55 3.13
CA ARG A 42 -16.07 3.25 1.86
C ARG A 42 -14.73 3.54 1.20
N LYS A 43 -14.73 3.64 -0.12
CA LYS A 43 -13.64 4.26 -0.89
C LYS A 43 -13.27 5.61 -0.27
N GLY A 44 -11.97 5.88 -0.13
CA GLY A 44 -11.44 7.09 0.47
C GLY A 44 -11.27 7.01 2.00
N GLU A 45 -11.77 5.96 2.66
CA GLU A 45 -11.46 5.76 4.08
C GLU A 45 -10.00 5.37 4.26
N GLN A 46 -9.41 5.88 5.34
CA GLN A 46 -8.02 5.69 5.68
C GLN A 46 -7.86 4.71 6.83
N GLY A 47 -6.84 3.86 6.72
CA GLY A 47 -6.47 2.89 7.74
C GLY A 47 -4.96 2.75 7.82
N THR A 48 -4.49 2.00 8.80
CA THR A 48 -3.06 1.76 9.05
C THR A 48 -2.74 0.30 8.85
N ILE A 49 -1.66 -0.01 8.12
CA ILE A 49 -1.17 -1.38 7.99
C ILE A 49 -0.62 -1.84 9.35
N VAL A 50 -1.16 -2.93 9.88
CA VAL A 50 -0.77 -3.53 11.16
C VAL A 50 -0.18 -4.94 11.02
N GLU A 51 -0.26 -5.56 9.83
CA GLU A 51 0.44 -6.81 9.49
C GLU A 51 0.69 -6.91 7.97
N ASP A 52 1.82 -7.49 7.57
CA ASP A 52 2.20 -7.78 6.17
C ASP A 52 2.14 -9.29 5.95
N TYR A 53 1.12 -9.76 5.21
CA TYR A 53 0.97 -11.16 4.85
C TYR A 53 1.59 -11.46 3.48
N GLU A 54 1.70 -12.74 3.15
CA GLU A 54 2.15 -13.19 1.84
C GLU A 54 1.15 -12.79 0.73
N ASN A 55 1.64 -12.75 -0.52
CA ASN A 55 0.84 -12.51 -1.72
C ASN A 55 0.12 -11.15 -1.76
N GLU A 56 0.78 -10.08 -1.28
CA GLU A 56 0.30 -8.70 -1.34
C GLU A 56 -0.99 -8.46 -0.54
N PHE A 57 -1.20 -9.25 0.51
CA PHE A 57 -2.28 -9.04 1.47
C PHE A 57 -1.74 -8.38 2.73
N TYR A 58 -2.51 -7.42 3.25
CA TYR A 58 -2.14 -6.65 4.43
C TYR A 58 -3.31 -6.65 5.40
N GLU A 59 -3.02 -6.76 6.70
CA GLU A 59 -4.02 -6.43 7.72
C GLU A 59 -4.02 -4.92 7.94
N VAL A 60 -5.20 -4.31 7.82
CA VAL A 60 -5.39 -2.88 7.98
C VAL A 60 -6.38 -2.62 9.11
N GLU A 61 -5.95 -1.81 10.08
CA GLU A 61 -6.81 -1.28 11.14
C GLU A 61 -7.40 0.07 10.71
N PHE A 62 -8.73 0.19 10.81
CA PHE A 62 -9.45 1.45 10.65
C PHE A 62 -9.90 1.94 12.00
N THR A 63 -9.75 3.24 12.25
CA THR A 63 -10.13 3.87 13.52
C THR A 63 -11.09 5.03 13.30
N ASN A 64 -11.93 5.29 14.28
CA ASN A 64 -12.74 6.51 14.30
C ASN A 64 -11.94 7.70 14.84
N ARG A 65 -12.55 8.89 14.87
CA ARG A 65 -11.91 10.14 15.34
C ARG A 65 -11.48 10.14 16.81
N LYS A 66 -11.90 9.16 17.61
CA LYS A 66 -11.46 8.98 19.00
C LYS A 66 -10.27 8.02 19.12
N GLY A 67 -9.82 7.43 18.02
CA GLY A 67 -8.77 6.40 18.00
C GLY A 67 -9.28 5.00 18.37
N GLU A 68 -10.60 4.78 18.37
CA GLU A 68 -11.16 3.44 18.61
C GLU A 68 -11.13 2.65 17.29
N ALA A 69 -10.63 1.42 17.32
CA ALA A 69 -10.68 0.51 16.18
C ALA A 69 -12.13 0.19 15.80
N THR A 70 -12.49 0.44 14.55
CA THR A 70 -13.83 0.18 14.00
C THR A 70 -13.85 -0.99 13.03
N ALA A 71 -12.72 -1.32 12.42
CA ALA A 71 -12.56 -2.50 11.58
C ALA A 71 -11.11 -2.97 11.56
N LEU A 72 -10.93 -4.27 11.38
CA LEU A 72 -9.64 -4.92 11.13
C LEU A 72 -9.85 -5.86 9.93
N CYS A 73 -9.15 -5.59 8.84
CA CYS A 73 -9.46 -6.18 7.54
C CYS A 73 -8.20 -6.67 6.83
N THR A 74 -8.24 -7.89 6.28
CA THR A 74 -7.23 -8.35 5.32
C THR A 74 -7.57 -7.82 3.92
N ILE A 75 -6.69 -7.02 3.34
CA ILE A 75 -6.93 -6.31 2.08
C ILE A 75 -5.76 -6.57 1.13
N ASN A 76 -6.07 -6.89 -0.14
CA ASN A 76 -5.05 -6.99 -1.17
C ASN A 76 -4.59 -5.57 -1.59
N GLN A 77 -3.30 -5.43 -1.91
CA GLN A 77 -2.68 -4.16 -2.31
C GLN A 77 -3.40 -3.46 -3.46
N ASP A 78 -4.03 -4.19 -4.37
CA ASP A 78 -4.78 -3.62 -5.51
C ASP A 78 -6.00 -2.75 -5.11
N LYS A 79 -6.46 -2.86 -3.86
CA LYS A 79 -7.65 -2.15 -3.33
C LYS A 79 -7.32 -0.93 -2.51
N PHE A 80 -6.06 -0.62 -2.28
CA PHE A 80 -5.67 0.57 -1.53
C PHE A 80 -4.45 1.23 -2.14
N THR A 81 -4.14 2.40 -1.62
CA THR A 81 -2.89 3.07 -1.95
C THR A 81 -2.28 3.71 -0.70
N VAL A 82 -0.96 3.75 -0.61
CA VAL A 82 -0.27 4.37 0.54
C VAL A 82 -0.33 5.88 0.41
N VAL A 83 -0.94 6.56 1.38
CA VAL A 83 -1.05 8.03 1.41
C VAL A 83 -0.03 8.66 2.36
N TRP A 84 0.50 7.88 3.30
CA TRP A 84 1.59 8.33 4.18
C TRP A 84 2.53 7.16 4.48
N SER A 85 3.83 7.40 4.33
CA SER A 85 4.86 6.39 4.59
C SER A 85 5.42 6.54 6.00
N ALA A 86 5.38 5.47 6.79
CA ALA A 86 5.99 5.40 8.11
C ALA A 86 7.51 5.48 8.05
N LYS A 87 8.09 4.84 7.03
CA LYS A 87 9.54 4.81 6.80
C LYS A 87 10.13 6.20 6.58
N THR A 88 9.49 7.00 5.72
CA THR A 88 9.98 8.33 5.35
C THR A 88 9.34 9.45 6.16
N GLN A 89 8.26 9.16 6.88
CA GLN A 89 7.42 10.12 7.61
C GLN A 89 6.84 11.22 6.71
N GLN A 90 6.51 10.88 5.47
CA GLN A 90 6.03 11.82 4.46
C GLN A 90 4.67 11.40 3.90
N TRP A 91 3.84 12.40 3.61
CA TRP A 91 2.64 12.22 2.81
C TRP A 91 3.03 11.97 1.35
N LEU A 92 2.49 10.92 0.78
CA LEU A 92 2.67 10.58 -0.63
C LEU A 92 1.58 11.30 -1.43
N THR A 93 2.00 11.97 -2.50
CA THR A 93 1.08 12.68 -3.39
C THR A 93 0.81 11.78 -4.59
N PHE A 94 -0.44 11.41 -4.81
CA PHE A 94 -0.84 10.79 -6.07
C PHE A 94 -0.91 11.88 -7.14
N VAL A 95 -0.01 11.79 -8.13
CA VAL A 95 -0.19 12.52 -9.38
C VAL A 95 -1.17 11.69 -10.20
N VAL A 96 -2.43 12.13 -10.25
CA VAL A 96 -3.44 11.63 -11.19
C VAL A 96 -3.16 12.09 -12.61
#